data_AF-A0ABD5QKK5-F1
#
_entry.id   AF-A0ABD5QKK5-F1
#
_cell.length_a   1.000
_cell.length_b   1.000
_cell.length_c   1.000
_cell.angle_alpha   90.00
_cell.angle_beta   90.00
_cell.angle_gamma   90.00
#
_symmetry.space_group_name_H-M   'P 1'
#
loop_
_entity.id
_entity.type
_entity.pdbx_description
1 polymer ?
#
loop_
_entity_poly.entity_id
_entity_poly.type
_entity_poly.pdbx_seq_one_letter_code
_entity_poly.pdbx_strand_id
1 'polypeptide(L)'
;MGEDKSRINLVVNDERKAEWQEYQSENPEFSSLTDLIRSSVTRQIEGQYGASQSGESELKVSEAIDKIDRLSEQLNSVEGRLQNLENQANTNPEVDRLKGEIYDILPDEEPGSVPWQDKDRGLGQRASNPSVSDPEAESKHSAWQGTPEEIADALDEPHYLVVEALEKLCDDLISVRKAGNGGYYIDR
;
A
#
# COMPACT_ATOMS: atom_id res chain seq x y z
N MET A 1 -65.93 -10.33 3.67
CA MET A 1 -66.13 -8.88 3.43
C MET A 1 -65.31 -8.54 2.20
N GLY A 2 -65.95 -8.11 1.11
CA GLY A 2 -65.23 -7.70 -0.09
C GLY A 2 -64.67 -6.30 0.10
N GLU A 3 -63.40 -6.08 -0.22
CA GLU A 3 -62.82 -4.73 -0.27
C GLU A 3 -63.55 -3.92 -1.34
N ASP A 4 -64.13 -2.79 -0.95
CA ASP A 4 -64.68 -1.82 -1.88
C ASP A 4 -63.54 -1.20 -2.69
N LYS A 5 -63.45 -1.58 -3.97
CA LYS A 5 -62.42 -1.07 -4.90
C LYS A 5 -62.95 0.13 -5.66
N SER A 6 -62.51 1.33 -5.28
CA SER A 6 -62.75 2.55 -6.06
C SER A 6 -61.76 2.65 -7.23
N ARG A 7 -62.25 3.00 -8.43
CA ARG A 7 -61.41 3.24 -9.62
C ARG A 7 -61.27 4.74 -9.86
N ILE A 8 -60.05 5.21 -10.06
CA ILE A 8 -59.73 6.60 -10.37
C ILE A 8 -59.13 6.66 -11.77
N ASN A 9 -59.69 7.51 -12.63
CA ASN A 9 -59.15 7.76 -13.96
C ASN A 9 -58.23 8.99 -13.88
N LEU A 10 -56.96 8.80 -14.22
CA LEU A 10 -55.95 9.87 -14.25
C LEU A 10 -55.62 10.21 -15.71
N VAL A 11 -55.62 11.50 -16.03
CA VAL A 11 -55.19 12.01 -17.34
C VAL A 11 -53.84 12.69 -17.16
N VAL A 12 -52.84 12.24 -17.92
CA VAL A 12 -51.49 12.80 -17.96
C VAL A 12 -51.09 13.05 -19.40
N ASN A 13 -50.14 13.96 -19.61
CA ASN A 13 -49.50 14.13 -20.92
C ASN A 13 -48.62 12.92 -21.25
N ASP A 14 -48.40 12.69 -22.54
CA ASP A 14 -47.66 11.52 -23.03
C ASP A 14 -46.20 11.51 -22.55
N GLU A 15 -45.58 12.67 -22.39
CA GLU A 15 -44.21 12.82 -21.88
C GLU A 15 -44.07 12.26 -20.46
N ARG A 16 -44.93 12.67 -19.52
CA ARG A 16 -44.88 12.16 -18.13
C ARG A 16 -45.22 10.69 -18.03
N LYS A 17 -46.09 10.20 -18.92
CA LYS A 17 -46.39 8.78 -18.99
C LYS A 17 -45.16 7.98 -19.43
N ALA A 18 -44.38 8.49 -20.38
CA ALA A 18 -43.14 7.86 -20.81
C ALA A 18 -42.10 7.84 -19.69
N GLU A 19 -41.89 8.96 -18.98
CA GLU A 19 -40.99 9.03 -17.82
C GLU A 19 -41.35 7.99 -16.74
N TRP A 20 -42.65 7.84 -16.42
CA TRP A 20 -43.06 6.87 -15.41
C TRP A 20 -42.91 5.42 -15.87
N GLN A 21 -43.09 5.15 -17.17
CA GLN A 21 -42.86 3.82 -17.75
C GLN A 21 -41.38 3.47 -17.75
N GLU A 22 -40.51 4.43 -18.08
CA GLU A 22 -39.06 4.28 -18.01
C GLU A 22 -38.62 3.99 -16.57
N TYR A 23 -39.06 4.80 -15.62
CA TYR A 23 -38.78 4.59 -14.20
C TYR A 23 -39.26 3.23 -13.70
N GLN A 24 -40.44 2.78 -14.11
CA GLN A 24 -40.93 1.43 -13.78
C GLN A 24 -40.03 0.33 -14.38
N SER A 25 -39.51 0.53 -15.59
CA SER A 25 -38.66 -0.46 -16.26
C SER A 25 -37.28 -0.61 -15.61
N GLU A 26 -36.77 0.46 -15.02
CA GLU A 26 -35.49 0.48 -14.29
C GLU A 26 -35.61 -0.08 -12.87
N ASN A 27 -36.81 -0.08 -12.29
CA ASN A 27 -37.04 -0.42 -10.90
C ASN A 27 -37.98 -1.64 -10.79
N PRO A 28 -37.43 -2.88 -10.68
CA PRO A 28 -38.22 -4.12 -10.64
C PRO A 28 -39.07 -4.27 -9.37
N GLU A 29 -38.94 -3.36 -8.41
CA GLU A 29 -39.80 -3.28 -7.22
C GLU A 29 -41.26 -2.93 -7.56
N PHE A 30 -41.52 -2.30 -8.72
CA PHE A 30 -42.87 -1.93 -9.14
C PHE A 30 -43.43 -2.89 -10.20
N SER A 31 -44.45 -3.63 -9.82
CA SER A 31 -45.11 -4.60 -10.69
C SER A 31 -45.90 -3.95 -11.84
N SER A 32 -46.38 -2.72 -11.65
CA SER A 32 -47.15 -1.98 -12.63
C SER A 32 -47.05 -0.46 -12.41
N LEU A 33 -47.37 0.32 -13.43
CA LEU A 33 -47.49 1.77 -13.31
C LEU A 33 -48.47 2.20 -12.19
N THR A 34 -49.55 1.43 -12.00
CA THR A 34 -50.51 1.70 -10.91
C THR A 34 -49.90 1.49 -9.53
N ASP A 35 -48.99 0.53 -9.41
CA ASP A 35 -48.27 0.20 -8.18
C ASP A 35 -47.26 1.32 -7.83
N LEU A 36 -46.56 1.84 -8.84
CA LEU A 36 -45.70 3.02 -8.72
C LEU A 36 -46.50 4.26 -8.27
N ILE A 37 -47.65 4.53 -8.90
CA ILE A 37 -48.48 5.68 -8.51
C ILE A 37 -49.02 5.51 -7.10
N ARG A 38 -49.51 4.31 -6.74
CA ARG A 38 -50.04 4.04 -5.39
C ARG A 38 -48.96 4.23 -4.34
N SER A 39 -47.79 3.62 -4.50
CA SER A 39 -46.67 3.72 -3.55
C SER A 39 -46.17 5.16 -3.40
N SER A 40 -46.06 5.89 -4.51
CA SER A 40 -45.65 7.31 -4.50
C SER A 40 -46.65 8.19 -3.76
N VAL A 41 -47.96 7.99 -4.01
CA VAL A 41 -49.03 8.71 -3.31
C VAL A 41 -49.09 8.33 -1.84
N THR A 42 -48.96 7.04 -1.50
CA THR A 42 -48.90 6.57 -0.11
C THR A 42 -47.72 7.23 0.62
N ARG A 43 -46.51 7.20 0.05
CA ARG A 43 -45.34 7.85 0.61
C ARG A 43 -45.53 9.36 0.76
N GLN A 44 -46.17 10.02 -0.21
CA GLN A 44 -46.43 11.46 -0.15
C GLN A 44 -47.44 11.82 0.94
N ILE A 45 -48.51 11.02 1.10
CA ILE A 45 -49.51 11.19 2.16
C ILE A 45 -48.86 10.93 3.52
N GLU A 46 -48.13 9.83 3.68
CA GLU A 46 -47.40 9.50 4.91
C GLU A 46 -46.35 10.56 5.25
N GLY A 47 -45.65 11.10 4.24
CA GLY A 47 -44.70 12.20 4.39
C GLY A 47 -45.34 13.54 4.73
N GLN A 48 -46.55 13.84 4.21
CA GLN A 48 -47.30 15.05 4.56
C GLN A 48 -47.92 15.00 5.95
N TYR A 49 -48.35 13.82 6.41
CA TYR A 49 -48.86 13.63 7.78
C TYR A 49 -47.76 13.36 8.81
N GLY A 50 -46.52 13.09 8.38
CA GLY A 50 -45.36 12.79 9.23
C GLY A 50 -44.55 14.00 9.73
N ALA A 51 -44.87 15.22 9.31
CA ALA A 51 -44.15 16.43 9.72
C ALA A 51 -44.43 16.91 11.17
N SER A 52 -45.08 16.08 12.01
CA SER A 52 -45.28 16.35 13.44
C SER A 52 -44.76 15.24 14.37
N GLN A 53 -43.89 14.35 13.87
CA GLN A 53 -43.26 13.31 14.69
C GLN A 53 -41.74 13.20 14.42
N SER A 54 -41.08 14.33 14.16
CA SER A 54 -39.63 14.45 13.92
C SER A 54 -38.86 14.68 15.23
N GLY A 55 -38.98 13.76 16.19
CA GLY A 55 -38.17 13.77 17.41
C GLY A 55 -37.32 12.51 17.58
N GLU A 56 -37.81 11.35 17.11
CA GLU A 56 -37.18 10.06 17.41
C GLU A 56 -36.26 9.55 16.28
N SER A 57 -36.53 9.89 15.02
CA SER A 57 -35.69 9.49 13.88
C SER A 57 -34.42 10.35 13.75
N GLU A 58 -34.48 11.63 14.14
CA GLU A 58 -33.31 12.52 14.12
C GLU A 58 -32.30 12.16 15.23
N LEU A 59 -32.79 11.67 16.37
CA LEU A 59 -31.95 11.11 17.45
C LEU A 59 -31.25 9.80 17.02
N LYS A 60 -31.93 8.93 16.25
CA LYS A 60 -31.32 7.68 15.77
C LYS A 60 -30.28 7.91 14.66
N VAL A 61 -30.49 8.93 13.82
CA VAL A 61 -29.53 9.34 12.79
C VAL A 61 -28.30 10.01 13.41
N SER A 62 -28.48 10.89 14.39
CA SER A 62 -27.36 11.50 15.12
C SER A 62 -26.55 10.45 15.90
N GLU A 63 -27.21 9.50 16.57
CA GLU A 63 -26.50 8.40 17.26
C GLU A 63 -25.75 7.47 16.29
N ALA A 64 -26.25 7.30 15.06
CA ALA A 64 -25.55 6.56 14.02
C ALA A 64 -24.32 7.32 13.50
N ILE A 65 -24.44 8.64 13.32
CA ILE A 65 -23.32 9.51 12.91
C ILE A 65 -22.22 9.51 13.98
N ASP A 66 -22.57 9.65 15.26
CA ASP A 66 -21.62 9.59 16.37
C ASP A 66 -20.87 8.25 16.44
N LYS A 67 -21.53 7.15 16.08
CA LYS A 67 -20.90 5.82 16.00
C LYS A 67 -19.96 5.69 14.81
N ILE A 68 -20.27 6.33 13.68
CA ILE A 68 -19.42 6.37 12.48
C ILE A 68 -18.18 7.23 12.73
N ASP A 69 -18.32 8.36 13.41
CA ASP A 69 -17.19 9.22 13.77
C ASP A 69 -16.22 8.50 14.71
N ARG A 70 -16.74 7.80 15.74
CA ARG A 70 -15.92 6.96 16.61
C ARG A 70 -15.23 5.82 15.88
N LEU A 71 -15.90 5.17 14.92
CA LEU A 71 -15.28 4.13 14.10
C LEU A 71 -14.17 4.71 13.22
N SER A 72 -14.37 5.91 12.67
CA SER A 72 -13.36 6.61 11.87
C SER A 72 -12.14 6.99 12.71
N GLU A 73 -12.34 7.51 13.92
CA GLU A 73 -11.25 7.77 14.88
C GLU A 73 -10.49 6.49 15.27
N GLN A 74 -11.20 5.39 15.49
CA GLN A 74 -10.59 4.09 15.78
C GLN A 74 -9.79 3.55 14.60
N LEU A 75 -10.31 3.66 13.37
CA LEU A 75 -9.59 3.25 12.16
C LEU A 75 -8.32 4.09 11.97
N ASN A 76 -8.40 5.41 12.11
CA ASN A 76 -7.24 6.30 12.04
C ASN A 76 -6.20 5.96 13.13
N SER A 77 -6.65 5.61 14.34
CA SER A 77 -5.76 5.17 15.42
C SER A 77 -5.09 3.83 15.12
N VAL A 78 -5.83 2.88 14.53
CA VAL A 78 -5.28 1.59 14.10
C VAL A 78 -4.26 1.77 12.98
N GLU A 79 -4.57 2.60 11.99
CA GLU A 79 -3.65 2.90 10.87
C GLU A 79 -2.36 3.55 11.37
N GLY A 80 -2.45 4.53 12.28
CA GLY A 80 -1.27 5.14 12.89
C GLY A 80 -0.46 4.17 13.76
N ARG A 81 -1.10 3.18 14.40
CA ARG A 81 -0.39 2.12 15.13
C ARG A 81 0.27 1.11 14.20
N LEU A 82 -0.36 0.83 13.06
CA LEU A 82 0.15 -0.09 12.05
C LEU A 82 1.36 0.51 11.33
N GLN A 83 1.30 1.79 10.95
CA GLN A 83 2.47 2.53 10.45
C GLN A 83 3.60 2.61 11.49
N ASN A 84 3.29 2.82 12.78
CA ASN A 84 4.32 2.83 13.82
C ASN A 84 4.93 1.44 14.06
N LEU A 85 4.13 0.37 13.95
CA LEU A 85 4.63 -1.00 14.02
C LEU A 85 5.46 -1.37 12.80
N GLU A 86 5.06 -0.95 11.60
CA GLU A 86 5.85 -1.11 10.38
C GLU A 86 7.15 -0.32 10.48
N ASN A 87 7.13 0.92 10.98
CA ASN A 87 8.35 1.69 11.20
C ASN A 87 9.24 1.05 12.28
N GLN A 88 8.69 0.59 13.41
CA GLN A 88 9.48 -0.11 14.43
C GLN A 88 10.01 -1.48 13.97
N ALA A 89 9.27 -2.18 13.12
CA ALA A 89 9.72 -3.45 12.54
C ALA A 89 10.74 -3.25 11.42
N ASN A 90 10.65 -2.16 10.65
CA ASN A 90 11.57 -1.84 9.57
C ASN A 90 12.86 -1.17 10.05
N THR A 91 12.86 -0.48 11.19
CA THR A 91 14.08 0.11 11.76
C THR A 91 14.80 -0.91 12.66
N ASN A 92 15.46 -1.89 12.04
CA ASN A 92 16.46 -2.69 12.74
C ASN A 92 17.74 -1.84 12.85
N PRO A 93 18.12 -1.36 14.05
CA PRO A 93 19.27 -0.47 14.23
C PRO A 93 20.60 -1.12 13.80
N GLU A 94 20.68 -2.44 13.80
CA GLU A 94 21.86 -3.17 13.30
C GLU A 94 21.97 -3.04 11.78
N VAL A 95 20.85 -3.08 11.06
CA VAL A 95 20.79 -2.92 9.60
C VAL A 95 21.19 -1.50 9.19
N ASP A 96 20.76 -0.49 9.94
CA ASP A 96 21.15 0.91 9.66
C ASP A 96 22.64 1.18 9.91
N ARG A 97 23.24 0.54 10.91
CA ARG A 97 24.71 0.57 11.10
C ARG A 97 25.40 -0.12 9.93
N LEU A 98 24.96 -1.32 9.57
CA LEU A 98 25.55 -2.14 8.50
C LEU A 98 25.50 -1.44 7.15
N LYS A 99 24.43 -0.71 6.85
CA LYS A 99 24.31 0.09 5.62
C LYS A 99 25.50 1.03 5.40
N GLY A 100 25.97 1.71 6.44
CA GLY A 100 27.14 2.59 6.33
C GLY A 100 28.42 1.82 6.02
N GLU A 101 28.64 0.72 6.74
CA GLU A 101 29.84 -0.13 6.58
C GLU A 101 29.87 -0.82 5.20
N ILE A 102 28.72 -1.31 4.74
CA ILE A 102 28.56 -1.92 3.41
C ILE A 102 28.82 -0.88 2.32
N TYR A 103 28.28 0.34 2.46
CA TYR A 103 28.48 1.40 1.46
C TYR A 103 29.96 1.75 1.25
N ASP A 104 30.75 1.76 2.31
CA ASP A 104 32.19 2.08 2.23
C ASP A 104 33.01 1.00 1.52
N ILE A 105 32.50 -0.23 1.45
CA ILE A 105 33.21 -1.41 0.92
C ILE A 105 32.73 -1.79 -0.48
N LEU A 106 31.50 -1.41 -0.87
CA LEU A 106 30.94 -1.71 -2.18
C LEU A 106 31.84 -1.22 -3.33
N PRO A 107 31.95 -2.00 -4.41
CA PRO A 107 32.69 -1.57 -5.60
C PRO A 107 32.03 -0.35 -6.24
N ASP A 108 32.86 0.56 -6.75
CA ASP A 108 32.47 1.77 -7.49
C ASP A 108 32.31 1.51 -9.01
N GLU A 109 32.42 0.25 -9.43
CA GLU A 109 32.33 -0.19 -10.81
C GLU A 109 31.42 -1.42 -10.88
N GLU A 110 30.70 -1.60 -11.99
CA GLU A 110 29.80 -2.74 -12.17
C GLU A 110 30.59 -4.06 -12.14
N PRO A 111 30.22 -5.02 -11.26
CA PRO A 111 30.86 -6.32 -11.17
C PRO A 111 30.85 -7.05 -12.52
N GLY A 112 32.04 -7.47 -12.96
CA GLY A 112 32.24 -8.11 -14.26
C GLY A 112 32.55 -7.16 -15.43
N SER A 113 32.46 -5.84 -15.23
CA SER A 113 32.91 -4.85 -16.23
C SER A 113 34.45 -4.87 -16.40
N VAL A 114 34.94 -4.35 -17.53
CA VAL A 114 36.40 -4.25 -17.78
C VAL A 114 37.12 -3.38 -16.71
N PRO A 115 36.60 -2.19 -16.34
CA PRO A 115 37.19 -1.40 -15.25
C PRO A 115 37.25 -2.15 -13.91
N TRP A 116 36.17 -2.89 -13.58
CA TRP A 116 36.12 -3.72 -12.38
C TRP A 116 37.18 -4.82 -12.40
N GLN A 117 37.32 -5.55 -13.51
CA GLN A 117 38.30 -6.65 -13.63
C GLN A 117 39.75 -6.18 -13.52
N ASP A 118 40.06 -4.99 -14.02
CA ASP A 118 41.42 -4.44 -13.92
C ASP A 118 41.75 -4.00 -12.49
N LYS A 119 40.78 -3.46 -11.76
CA LYS A 119 40.92 -3.07 -10.36
C LYS A 119 40.97 -4.28 -9.42
N ASP A 120 40.12 -5.27 -9.64
CA ASP A 120 40.12 -6.56 -8.95
C ASP A 120 41.47 -7.27 -9.08
N ARG A 121 42.02 -7.33 -10.30
CA ARG A 121 43.35 -7.90 -10.55
C ARG A 121 44.46 -7.15 -9.80
N GLY A 122 44.36 -5.83 -9.70
CA GLY A 122 45.29 -5.00 -8.94
C GLY A 122 45.22 -5.28 -7.43
N LEU A 123 44.01 -5.45 -6.89
CA LEU A 123 43.80 -5.80 -5.48
C LEU A 123 44.30 -7.21 -5.17
N GLY A 124 43.98 -8.19 -6.01
CA GLY A 124 44.44 -9.58 -5.84
C GLY A 124 45.96 -9.74 -5.89
N GLN A 125 46.66 -8.98 -6.75
CA GLN A 125 48.13 -8.95 -6.77
C GLN A 125 48.74 -8.39 -5.48
N ARG A 126 48.05 -7.45 -4.84
CA ARG A 126 48.50 -6.83 -3.59
C ARG A 126 48.26 -7.74 -2.39
N ALA A 127 47.12 -8.42 -2.35
CA ALA A 127 46.80 -9.44 -1.35
C ALA A 127 47.76 -10.65 -1.44
N SER A 128 48.10 -11.08 -2.66
CA SER A 128 49.02 -12.21 -2.89
C SER A 128 50.50 -11.92 -2.58
N ASN A 129 50.85 -10.71 -2.14
CA ASN A 129 52.24 -10.33 -1.89
C ASN A 129 52.69 -10.80 -0.48
N PRO A 130 53.57 -11.81 -0.38
CA PRO A 130 53.93 -12.43 0.91
C PRO A 130 54.70 -11.52 1.86
N SER A 131 55.19 -10.36 1.39
CA SER A 131 55.84 -9.36 2.26
C SER A 131 54.85 -8.50 3.05
N VAL A 132 53.55 -8.50 2.67
CA VAL A 132 52.51 -7.65 3.26
C VAL A 132 51.22 -8.47 3.40
N SER A 133 51.32 -9.66 4.01
CA SER A 133 50.12 -10.43 4.40
C SER A 133 49.40 -9.69 5.53
N ASP A 134 48.47 -8.83 5.12
CA ASP A 134 47.52 -8.16 5.98
C ASP A 134 46.16 -8.83 5.78
N PRO A 135 45.65 -9.60 6.76
CA PRO A 135 44.37 -10.30 6.62
C PRO A 135 43.21 -9.34 6.36
N GLU A 136 43.32 -8.07 6.79
CA GLU A 136 42.30 -7.05 6.52
C GLU A 136 42.24 -6.68 5.02
N ALA A 137 43.38 -6.77 4.32
CA ALA A 137 43.44 -6.51 2.88
C ALA A 137 42.81 -7.64 2.05
N GLU A 138 42.91 -8.89 2.53
CA GLU A 138 42.25 -10.05 1.91
C GLU A 138 40.73 -9.97 2.06
N SER A 139 40.23 -9.68 3.26
CA SER A 139 38.79 -9.48 3.52
C SER A 139 38.20 -8.34 2.68
N LYS A 140 38.91 -7.20 2.58
CA LYS A 140 38.47 -6.08 1.73
C LYS A 140 38.45 -6.43 0.25
N HIS A 141 39.37 -7.28 -0.22
CA HIS A 141 39.40 -7.74 -1.61
C HIS A 141 38.20 -8.63 -1.92
N SER A 142 37.90 -9.58 -1.04
CA SER A 142 36.71 -10.44 -1.12
C SER A 142 35.42 -9.61 -1.18
N ALA A 143 35.23 -8.68 -0.26
CA ALA A 143 34.02 -7.84 -0.24
C ALA A 143 33.86 -6.95 -1.49
N TRP A 144 34.97 -6.63 -2.16
CA TRP A 144 34.99 -5.86 -3.40
C TRP A 144 34.35 -6.61 -4.60
N GLN A 145 34.06 -7.91 -4.44
CA GLN A 145 33.24 -8.67 -5.38
C GLN A 145 31.77 -8.22 -5.38
N GLY A 146 31.34 -7.53 -4.31
CA GLY A 146 29.99 -6.96 -4.19
C GLY A 146 28.90 -8.00 -3.94
N THR A 147 29.25 -9.28 -3.71
CA THR A 147 28.28 -10.32 -3.39
C THR A 147 27.93 -10.29 -1.90
N PRO A 148 26.66 -10.55 -1.51
CA PRO A 148 26.27 -10.52 -0.11
C PRO A 148 27.02 -11.51 0.78
N GLU A 149 27.46 -12.65 0.22
CA GLU A 149 28.28 -13.65 0.93
C GLU A 149 29.66 -13.10 1.28
N GLU A 150 30.36 -12.51 0.32
CA GLU A 150 31.72 -12.01 0.55
C GLU A 150 31.72 -10.75 1.44
N ILE A 151 30.67 -9.93 1.36
CA ILE A 151 30.47 -8.79 2.25
C ILE A 151 30.20 -9.27 3.69
N ALA A 152 29.39 -10.32 3.86
CA ALA A 152 29.11 -10.92 5.16
C ALA A 152 30.38 -11.49 5.80
N ASP A 153 31.18 -12.23 5.03
CA ASP A 153 32.45 -12.79 5.51
C ASP A 153 33.47 -11.69 5.86
N ALA A 154 33.50 -10.59 5.12
CA ALA A 154 34.42 -9.49 5.38
C ALA A 154 34.04 -8.64 6.59
N LEU A 155 32.73 -8.53 6.89
CA LEU A 155 32.22 -7.79 8.05
C LEU A 155 32.09 -8.66 9.31
N ASP A 156 32.26 -9.99 9.20
CA ASP A 156 31.96 -10.97 10.25
C ASP A 156 30.49 -10.89 10.72
N GLU A 157 29.58 -10.73 9.75
CA GLU A 157 28.16 -10.46 10.00
C GLU A 157 27.26 -11.53 9.38
N PRO A 158 26.09 -11.83 9.95
CA PRO A 158 25.17 -12.79 9.37
C PRO A 158 24.71 -12.40 7.96
N HIS A 159 24.81 -13.35 7.02
CA HIS A 159 24.41 -13.15 5.62
C HIS A 159 23.01 -12.55 5.45
N TYR A 160 22.02 -12.95 6.26
CA TYR A 160 20.66 -12.42 6.15
C TYR A 160 20.57 -10.92 6.52
N LEU A 161 21.39 -10.44 7.46
CA LEU A 161 21.44 -9.02 7.83
C LEU A 161 22.08 -8.18 6.72
N VAL A 162 23.12 -8.73 6.08
CA VAL A 162 23.79 -8.07 4.95
C VAL A 162 22.87 -7.96 3.74
N VAL A 163 22.11 -9.02 3.42
CA VAL A 163 21.11 -8.97 2.35
C VAL A 163 20.03 -7.92 2.65
N GLU A 164 19.48 -7.92 3.87
CA GLU A 164 18.48 -6.93 4.27
C GLU A 164 19.03 -5.50 4.22
N ALA A 165 20.28 -5.29 4.66
CA ALA A 165 20.95 -4.00 4.60
C ALA A 165 21.18 -3.55 3.15
N LEU A 166 21.63 -4.44 2.25
CA LEU A 166 21.82 -4.15 0.83
C LEU A 166 20.51 -3.79 0.12
N GLU A 167 19.43 -4.51 0.42
CA GLU A 167 18.10 -4.20 -0.12
C GLU A 167 17.62 -2.81 0.32
N LYS A 168 17.69 -2.52 1.63
CA LYS A 168 17.35 -1.18 2.15
C LYS A 168 18.27 -0.10 1.60
N LEU A 169 19.53 -0.41 1.34
CA LEU A 169 20.48 0.54 0.78
C LEU A 169 20.17 0.87 -0.69
N CYS A 170 19.72 -0.12 -1.47
CA CYS A 170 19.21 0.11 -2.83
C CYS A 170 17.93 0.96 -2.83
N ASP A 171 17.05 0.77 -1.84
CA ASP A 171 15.82 1.57 -1.72
C ASP A 171 16.13 3.03 -1.31
N ASP A 172 17.09 3.23 -0.41
CA ASP A 172 17.43 4.55 0.14
C ASP A 172 18.37 5.35 -0.78
N LEU A 173 19.31 4.70 -1.47
CA LEU A 173 20.34 5.34 -2.27
C LEU A 173 20.18 4.98 -3.75
N ILE A 174 19.78 5.97 -4.55
CA ILE A 174 19.65 5.87 -6.02
C ILE A 174 20.97 5.42 -6.69
N SER A 175 22.11 5.70 -6.04
CA SER A 175 23.44 5.35 -6.54
C SER A 175 23.79 3.88 -6.39
N VAL A 176 23.07 3.07 -5.60
CA VAL A 176 23.43 1.65 -5.43
C VAL A 176 22.55 0.77 -6.30
N ARG A 177 23.19 -0.04 -7.14
CA ARG A 177 22.52 -0.92 -8.11
C ARG A 177 22.90 -2.37 -7.90
N LYS A 178 21.94 -3.24 -8.23
CA LYS A 178 22.14 -4.68 -8.29
C LYS A 178 22.56 -5.09 -9.70
N ALA A 179 23.70 -5.75 -9.80
CA ALA A 179 24.22 -6.34 -11.03
C ALA A 179 23.50 -7.66 -11.36
N GLY A 180 23.53 -8.05 -12.64
CA GLY A 180 22.86 -9.26 -13.13
C GLY A 180 23.40 -10.58 -12.56
N ASN A 181 24.60 -10.56 -11.95
CA ASN A 181 25.21 -11.69 -11.26
C ASN A 181 24.80 -11.80 -9.78
N GLY A 182 23.93 -10.92 -9.29
CA GLY A 182 23.52 -10.88 -7.88
C GLY A 182 24.40 -10.03 -6.97
N GLY A 183 25.48 -9.44 -7.49
CA GLY A 183 26.32 -8.48 -6.76
C GLY A 183 25.73 -7.07 -6.74
N TYR A 184 26.29 -6.21 -5.91
CA TYR A 184 25.89 -4.82 -5.70
C TYR A 184 27.07 -3.88 -5.97
N TYR A 185 26.80 -2.68 -6.46
CA TYR A 185 27.81 -1.68 -6.75
C TYR A 185 27.26 -0.26 -6.69
N ILE A 186 28.16 0.71 -6.59
CA ILE A 186 27.86 2.14 -6.56
C ILE A 186 28.10 2.72 -7.95
N ASP A 187 27.04 3.21 -8.58
CA ASP A 187 27.05 3.98 -9.82
C ASP A 187 27.36 5.45 -9.48
N ARG A 188 28.60 5.87 -9.72
CA ARG A 188 29.11 7.23 -9.42
C ARG A 188 29.09 8.17 -10.61
#